data_AF-A0A8S2N670-F1
#
_entry.id   AF-A0A8S2N670-F1
#
_cell.length_a   1.000
_cell.length_b   1.000
_cell.length_c   1.000
_cell.angle_alpha   90.00
_cell.angle_beta   90.00
_cell.angle_gamma   90.00
#
_symmetry.space_group_name_H-M   'P 1'
#
loop_
_entity.id
_entity.type
_entity.pdbx_description
1 polymer ?
#
loop_
_entity_poly.entity_id
_entity_poly.type
_entity_poly.pdbx_seq_one_letter_code
_entity_poly.pdbx_strand_id
1 'polypeptide(L)' 'MLLRANQHKQMAWKNGGGVTSEIARAPDNEQEDFDWRLSIAQVKSPGGAFSVFPGIDRTLCV' A
#
# COMPACT_ATOMS: atom_id res chain seq x y z
N MET A 1 18.76 3.28 7.76
CA MET A 1 18.26 1.98 7.27
C MET A 1 17.94 2.12 5.80
N LEU A 2 18.31 1.14 4.97
CA LEU A 2 18.07 1.17 3.52
C LEU A 2 17.09 0.05 3.16
N LEU A 3 15.95 0.41 2.58
CA LEU A 3 14.93 -0.52 2.10
C LEU A 3 15.08 -0.68 0.59
N ARG A 4 15.40 -1.89 0.13
CA ARG A 4 15.61 -2.16 -1.29
C ARG A 4 14.27 -2.51 -1.95
N ALA A 5 14.04 -1.96 -3.13
CA ALA A 5 12.78 -2.14 -3.87
C ALA A 5 12.41 -3.62 -4.10
N ASN A 6 13.40 -4.50 -4.33
CA ASN A 6 13.18 -5.92 -4.56
C ASN A 6 12.89 -6.73 -3.29
N GLN A 7 12.92 -6.10 -2.11
CA GLN A 7 12.63 -6.74 -0.82
C GLN A 7 11.26 -6.33 -0.27
N HIS A 8 10.57 -5.40 -0.92
CA HIS A 8 9.24 -4.94 -0.52
C HIS A 8 8.21 -6.06 -0.67
N LYS A 9 7.28 -6.15 0.29
CA LYS A 9 6.16 -7.09 0.20
C LYS A 9 5.22 -6.68 -0.92
N GLN A 10 4.96 -7.58 -1.86
CA GLN A 10 4.00 -7.35 -2.94
C GLN A 10 2.67 -8.07 -2.67
N MET A 11 1.56 -7.34 -2.83
CA MET A 11 0.21 -7.84 -2.61
C MET A 11 -0.69 -7.45 -3.77
N ALA A 12 -1.21 -8.45 -4.49
CA ALA A 12 -2.24 -8.22 -5.50
C ALA A 12 -3.53 -7.75 -4.83
N TRP A 13 -4.19 -6.76 -5.43
CA TRP A 13 -5.48 -6.28 -4.93
C TRP A 13 -6.56 -7.34 -5.11
N LYS A 14 -7.48 -7.44 -4.15
CA LYS A 14 -8.60 -8.41 -4.20
C LYS A 14 -9.46 -8.29 -5.46
N ASN A 15 -9.60 -7.08 -6.00
CA ASN A 15 -10.36 -6.81 -7.22
C ASN A 15 -9.56 -7.04 -8.53
N GLY A 16 -8.29 -7.49 -8.44
CA GLY A 16 -7.42 -7.71 -9.59
C GLY A 16 -6.92 -6.43 -10.29
N GLY A 17 -7.32 -5.24 -9.82
CA GLY A 17 -7.06 -3.96 -10.48
C GLY A 17 -5.64 -3.40 -10.31
N GLY A 18 -4.77 -4.08 -9.56
CA GLY A 18 -3.43 -3.60 -9.28
C GLY A 18 -2.63 -4.46 -8.30
N VAL A 19 -1.45 -3.95 -7.96
CA VAL A 19 -0.52 -4.53 -6.98
C VAL A 19 -0.02 -3.40 -6.09
N THR A 20 0.02 -3.64 -4.78
CA THR A 20 0.71 -2.78 -3.81
C THR A 20 2.07 -3.38 -3.47
N SER A 21 3.13 -2.57 -3.52
CA SER A 21 4.43 -2.87 -2.90
C SER A 21 4.55 -2.06 -1.61
N GLU A 22 4.52 -2.72 -0.46
CA GLU A 22 4.67 -2.06 0.84
C GLU A 22 6.15 -1.79 1.13
N ILE A 23 6.47 -0.52 1.41
CA ILE A 23 7.83 -0.07 1.71
C ILE A 23 8.07 -0.17 3.22
N ALA A 24 7.20 0.45 4.01
CA ALA A 24 7.28 0.47 5.46
C ALA A 24 5.92 0.82 6.10
N ARG A 25 5.73 0.42 7.35
CA ARG A 25 4.57 0.76 8.18
C ARG A 25 4.97 0.85 9.65
N ALA A 26 4.12 1.47 10.47
CA ALA A 26 4.20 1.37 11.92
C ALA A 26 2.78 1.23 12.52
N PRO A 27 2.58 0.36 13.53
CA PRO A 27 3.49 -0.71 13.94
C PRO A 27 3.80 -1.66 12.78
N ASP A 28 5.00 -2.25 12.82
CA ASP A 28 5.46 -3.26 11.85
C ASP A 28 4.91 -4.64 12.21
N ASN A 29 3.58 -4.72 12.27
CA ASN A 29 2.82 -5.93 12.56
C ASN A 29 1.60 -6.01 11.64
N GLU A 30 1.54 -7.05 10.80
CA GLU A 30 0.44 -7.23 9.83
C GLU A 30 -0.94 -7.48 10.46
N GLN A 31 -0.98 -7.96 11.71
CA GLN A 31 -2.22 -8.27 12.42
C GLN A 31 -2.79 -7.06 13.17
N GLU A 32 -2.03 -5.97 13.27
CA GLU A 32 -2.45 -4.73 13.91
C GLU A 32 -2.80 -3.68 12.85
N ASP A 33 -3.60 -2.69 13.24
CA ASP A 33 -3.77 -1.48 12.45
C ASP A 33 -2.45 -0.70 12.38
N PHE A 34 -2.27 0.10 11.34
CA PHE A 34 -1.12 0.97 11.21
C PHE A 34 -1.49 2.42 11.54
N ASP A 35 -0.57 3.14 12.18
CA ASP A 35 -0.60 4.59 12.34
C ASP A 35 -0.20 5.27 11.02
N TRP A 36 0.78 4.70 10.32
CA TRP A 36 1.19 5.14 8.99
C TRP A 36 1.69 3.98 8.14
N ARG A 37 1.52 4.11 6.82
CA ARG A 37 2.04 3.18 5.81
C ARG A 37 2.53 3.92 4.58
N LEU A 38 3.74 3.57 4.13
CA LEU A 38 4.31 4.00 2.88
C LEU A 38 4.34 2.84 1.88
N SER A 39 3.77 3.04 0.70
CA SER A 39 3.66 2.00 -0.32
C SER A 39 3.63 2.56 -1.74
N ILE A 40 4.01 1.74 -2.72
CA ILE A 40 3.86 2.01 -4.15
C ILE A 40 2.68 1.20 -4.69
N ALA A 41 1.82 1.83 -5.49
CA ALA A 41 0.70 1.18 -6.15
C ALA A 41 0.93 1.12 -7.67
N GLN A 42 0.91 -0.09 -8.24
CA GLN A 42 0.77 -0.27 -9.68
C GLN A 42 -0.70 -0.47 -10.03
N VAL A 43 -1.29 0.49 -10.73
CA VAL A 43 -2.71 0.48 -11.13
C VAL A 43 -2.83 -0.05 -12.56
N LYS A 44 -3.55 -1.18 -12.76
CA LYS A 44 -3.68 -1.83 -14.07
C LYS A 44 -4.87 -1.33 -14.88
N SER A 45 -5.96 -0.96 -14.21
CA SER A 45 -7.20 -0.54 -14.89
C SER A 45 -7.62 0.84 -14.41
N PRO A 46 -7.78 1.83 -15.32
CA PRO A 46 -8.32 3.12 -14.96
C PRO A 46 -9.77 2.98 -14.49
N GLY A 47 -10.17 3.77 -13.48
CA GLY A 47 -11.56 3.86 -13.01
C GLY A 47 -11.96 2.93 -11.86
N GLY A 48 -11.06 2.09 -11.35
CA GLY A 48 -11.31 1.30 -10.13
C GLY A 48 -11.27 2.17 -8.87
N ALA A 49 -12.24 2.01 -7.97
CA ALA A 49 -12.23 2.71 -6.68
C ALA A 49 -11.10 2.19 -5.77
N PHE A 50 -10.38 3.11 -5.14
CA PHE A 50 -9.45 2.76 -4.05
C PHE A 50 -10.21 2.36 -2.79
N SER A 51 -9.64 1.46 -2.00
CA SER A 51 -10.15 1.17 -0.65
C SER A 51 -10.20 2.44 0.21
N VAL A 52 -11.22 2.53 1.05
CA VAL A 52 -11.35 3.56 2.08
C VAL A 52 -10.65 3.06 3.35
N PHE A 53 -9.85 3.93 3.96
CA PHE A 53 -9.21 3.70 5.27
C PHE A 53 -9.77 4.78 6.23
N PRO A 54 -10.82 4.47 7.01
CA PRO A 54 -11.45 5.45 7.90
C PRO A 54 -10.44 6.03 8.89
N GLY A 55 -10.47 7.36 9.08
CA GLY A 55 -9.59 8.05 10.03
C GLY A 55 -8.13 8.20 9.58
N ILE A 56 -7.78 7.75 8.36
CA ILE A 56 -6.42 7.87 7.81
C ILE A 56 -6.40 8.94 6.71
N ASP A 57 -5.56 9.95 6.89
CA ASP A 57 -5.23 10.89 5.83
C ASP A 57 -4.38 10.22 4.76
N ARG A 58 -4.69 10.49 3.49
CA ARG A 58 -4.02 9.86 2.35
C ARG A 58 -3.54 10.88 1.33
N THR A 59 -2.24 10.83 1.04
CA THR A 59 -1.61 11.56 -0.06
C THR A 59 -1.12 10.57 -1.11
N LEU A 60 -1.36 10.89 -2.38
CA LEU A 60 -0.89 10.11 -3.53
C LEU A 60 -0.04 10.99 -4.44
N CYS A 61 0.99 10.42 -5.05
CA CYS A 61 1.86 11.07 -6.02
C CYS A 61 2.06 10.12 -7.22
N VAL A 62 2.13 10.67 -8.43
CA VAL A 62 2.31 9.94 -9.70
C VAL A 62 3.64 10.33 -10.32
#